data_AF-A0A317D156-F1
#
_entry.id   AF-A0A317D156-F1
#
_cell.length_a   1.000
_cell.length_b   1.000
_cell.length_c   1.000
_cell.angle_alpha   90.00
_cell.angle_beta   90.00
_cell.angle_gamma   90.00
#
_symmetry.space_group_name_H-M   'P 1'
#
loop_
_entity.id
_entity.type
_entity.pdbx_description
1 polymer ?
#
loop_
_entity_poly.entity_id
_entity_poly.type
_entity_poly.pdbx_seq_one_letter_code
_entity_poly.pdbx_strand_id
1 'polypeptide(L)'
;MADTTGPALPSKPDMAAFARAVRFRERAVQAALEHFVRIDMYPESMYARAAFDAMEGLIREDERERLAEASRLMPAEPIEEMTEALSEAVHVAWMETKTQQGVTSRRSEWGEEQMVPYRDLSERAKDLDRGTVRGVLAAIDRAGYRISRA
;
A
#
# COMPACT_ATOMS: atom_id res chain seq x y z
N MET A 1 16.03 -41.55 -16.66
CA MET A 1 16.90 -40.42 -16.28
C MET A 1 16.03 -39.18 -16.30
N ALA A 2 15.62 -38.68 -15.13
CA ALA A 2 14.77 -37.50 -15.02
C ALA A 2 15.68 -36.27 -14.87
N ASP A 3 15.48 -35.28 -15.75
CA ASP A 3 16.12 -33.98 -15.70
C ASP A 3 15.36 -33.10 -14.70
N THR A 4 16.01 -32.80 -13.58
CA THR A 4 15.49 -31.94 -12.50
C THR A 4 16.22 -30.62 -12.52
N THR A 5 15.87 -29.74 -13.44
CA THR A 5 16.25 -28.32 -13.40
C THR A 5 15.03 -27.52 -12.93
N GLY A 6 14.88 -27.40 -11.62
CA GLY A 6 13.87 -26.52 -11.01
C GLY A 6 14.16 -25.05 -11.31
N PRO A 7 13.13 -24.17 -11.28
CA PRO A 7 13.30 -22.76 -11.59
C PRO A 7 14.25 -22.09 -10.58
N ALA A 8 15.23 -21.35 -11.10
CA ALA A 8 16.18 -20.60 -10.31
C ALA A 8 15.45 -19.60 -9.40
N LEU A 9 15.82 -19.58 -8.11
CA LEU A 9 15.31 -18.62 -7.14
C LEU A 9 15.58 -17.18 -7.63
N PRO A 10 14.65 -16.23 -7.44
CA PRO A 10 14.89 -14.84 -7.80
C PRO A 10 16.12 -14.32 -7.05
N SER A 11 17.05 -13.73 -7.80
CA SER A 11 18.27 -13.14 -7.25
C SER A 11 17.91 -12.11 -6.18
N LYS A 12 18.67 -12.09 -5.08
CA LYS A 12 18.52 -11.10 -4.00
C LYS A 12 18.47 -9.67 -4.59
N PRO A 13 17.61 -8.78 -4.08
CA PRO A 13 17.52 -7.42 -4.57
C PRO A 13 18.88 -6.73 -4.47
N ASP A 14 19.28 -6.02 -5.53
CA ASP A 14 20.49 -5.22 -5.56
C ASP A 14 20.32 -4.02 -4.63
N MET A 15 20.69 -4.20 -3.36
CA MET A 15 20.63 -3.15 -2.35
C MET A 15 21.49 -1.94 -2.71
N ALA A 16 22.52 -2.12 -3.54
CA ALA A 16 23.32 -1.01 -4.03
C ALA A 16 22.55 -0.19 -5.08
N ALA A 17 21.76 -0.83 -5.95
CA ALA A 17 20.84 -0.12 -6.86
C ALA A 17 19.76 0.64 -6.08
N PHE A 18 19.15 0.02 -5.08
CA PHE A 18 18.16 0.68 -4.23
C PHE A 18 18.74 1.92 -3.53
N ALA A 19 19.92 1.77 -2.93
CA ALA A 19 20.59 2.88 -2.27
C ALA A 19 20.99 4.01 -3.24
N ARG A 20 21.33 3.69 -4.51
CA ARG A 20 21.56 4.70 -5.57
C ARG A 20 20.29 5.47 -5.90
N ALA A 21 19.14 4.80 -5.98
CA ALA A 21 17.85 5.42 -6.28
C ALA A 21 17.39 6.36 -5.16
N VAL A 22 17.52 5.95 -3.89
CA VAL A 22 17.18 6.79 -2.73
C VAL A 22 18.03 8.07 -2.72
N ARG A 23 19.36 7.94 -2.88
CA ARG A 23 20.27 9.10 -2.94
C ARG A 23 19.99 10.01 -4.14
N PHE A 24 19.50 9.47 -5.25
CA PHE A 24 19.10 10.28 -6.39
C PHE A 24 17.85 11.11 -6.07
N ARG A 25 16.82 10.48 -5.47
CA ARG A 25 15.60 11.17 -5.03
C ARG A 25 15.91 12.30 -4.06
N GLU A 26 16.71 12.04 -3.04
CA GLU A 26 17.08 13.03 -2.02
C GLU A 26 17.81 14.24 -2.64
N ARG A 27 18.76 13.99 -3.54
CA ARG A 27 19.47 15.08 -4.24
C ARG A 27 18.56 15.88 -5.15
N ALA A 28 17.61 15.24 -5.83
CA ALA A 28 16.66 15.92 -6.70
C ALA A 28 15.70 16.82 -5.90
N VAL A 29 15.19 16.32 -4.77
CA VAL A 29 14.34 17.11 -3.85
C VAL A 29 15.12 18.29 -3.28
N GLN A 30 16.35 18.05 -2.82
CA GLN A 30 17.19 19.10 -2.24
C GLN A 30 17.54 20.18 -3.27
N ALA A 31 17.93 19.81 -4.48
CA ALA A 31 18.23 20.76 -5.56
C ALA A 31 17.01 21.59 -5.95
N ALA A 32 15.81 21.00 -5.93
CA ALA A 32 14.57 21.72 -6.18
C ALA A 32 14.30 22.75 -5.07
N LEU A 33 14.42 22.35 -3.80
CA LEU A 33 14.25 23.27 -2.65
C LEU A 33 15.25 24.42 -2.70
N GLU A 34 16.52 24.15 -2.98
CA GLU A 34 17.57 25.17 -3.13
C GLU A 34 17.26 26.14 -4.28
N HIS A 35 16.77 25.62 -5.40
CA HIS A 35 16.35 26.45 -6.52
C HIS A 35 15.20 27.38 -6.12
N PHE A 36 14.19 26.87 -5.41
CA PHE A 36 13.02 27.63 -4.96
C PHE A 36 13.37 28.73 -3.95
N VAL A 37 14.24 28.41 -2.98
CA VAL A 37 14.78 29.40 -2.04
C VAL A 37 15.55 30.50 -2.79
N ARG A 38 16.36 30.13 -3.78
CA ARG A 38 17.17 31.09 -4.55
C ARG A 38 16.33 32.08 -5.36
N ILE A 39 15.14 31.68 -5.81
CA ILE A 39 14.23 32.55 -6.57
C ILE A 39 13.16 33.21 -5.68
N ASP A 40 13.31 33.14 -4.35
CA ASP A 40 12.39 33.68 -3.34
C ASP A 40 10.93 33.23 -3.53
N MET A 41 10.76 31.99 -3.99
CA MET A 41 9.46 31.41 -4.29
C MET A 41 9.17 30.29 -3.29
N TYR A 42 8.33 30.58 -2.30
CA TYR A 42 7.95 29.62 -1.26
C TYR A 42 7.05 28.50 -1.82
N PRO A 43 7.07 27.29 -1.22
CA PRO A 43 6.39 26.08 -1.73
C PRO A 43 4.86 26.17 -1.81
N GLU A 44 4.28 27.24 -1.29
CA GLU A 44 2.84 27.52 -1.28
C GLU A 44 2.33 28.03 -2.64
N SER A 45 3.24 28.42 -3.54
CA SER A 45 2.89 28.83 -4.89
C SER A 45 2.61 27.59 -5.76
N MET A 46 1.47 27.57 -6.46
CA MET A 46 0.96 26.45 -7.27
C MET A 46 1.96 25.82 -8.25
N TYR A 47 3.08 26.50 -8.57
CA TYR A 47 4.14 26.00 -9.45
C TYR A 47 5.02 24.91 -8.82
N ALA A 48 5.32 24.98 -7.50
CA ALA A 48 6.06 23.91 -6.84
C ALA A 48 5.23 22.63 -6.78
N ARG A 49 3.92 22.76 -6.50
CA ARG A 49 2.95 21.66 -6.54
C ARG A 49 2.85 21.05 -7.93
N ALA A 50 2.72 21.87 -8.99
CA ALA A 50 2.66 21.38 -10.37
C ALA A 50 3.94 20.66 -10.81
N ALA A 51 5.12 21.11 -10.36
CA ALA A 51 6.38 20.41 -10.63
C ALA A 51 6.50 19.08 -9.87
N PHE A 52 6.02 19.03 -8.62
CA PHE A 52 5.91 17.79 -7.85
C PHE A 52 4.86 16.84 -8.44
N ASP A 53 3.70 17.33 -8.86
CA ASP A 53 2.63 16.55 -9.49
C ASP A 53 3.07 16.04 -10.89
N ALA A 54 3.88 16.80 -11.63
CA ALA A 54 4.47 16.37 -12.90
C ALA A 54 5.59 15.34 -12.72
N MET A 55 6.45 15.51 -11.70
CA MET A 55 7.46 14.51 -11.35
C MET A 55 6.84 13.24 -10.76
N GLU A 56 5.81 13.37 -9.93
CA GLU A 56 5.00 12.26 -9.43
C GLU A 56 4.22 11.59 -10.58
N GLY A 57 3.77 12.37 -11.58
CA GLY A 57 3.12 11.90 -12.80
C GLY A 57 4.05 11.07 -13.71
N LEU A 58 5.30 11.53 -13.89
CA LEU A 58 6.34 10.84 -14.66
C LEU A 58 6.83 9.56 -13.95
N ILE A 59 6.93 9.59 -12.62
CA ILE A 59 7.21 8.39 -11.82
C ILE A 59 6.01 7.42 -11.90
N ARG A 60 4.78 7.93 -11.90
CA ARG A 60 3.54 7.14 -11.99
C ARG A 60 3.28 6.53 -13.35
N GLU A 61 3.81 7.01 -14.46
CA GLU A 61 3.50 6.41 -15.78
C GLU A 61 4.26 5.10 -15.98
N ASP A 62 5.57 5.11 -15.69
CA ASP A 62 6.44 3.93 -15.71
C ASP A 62 6.09 2.95 -14.58
N GLU A 63 5.64 3.45 -13.42
CA GLU A 63 5.13 2.61 -12.33
C GLU A 63 3.71 2.10 -12.62
N ARG A 64 2.84 2.84 -13.33
CA ARG A 64 1.51 2.35 -13.76
C ARG A 64 1.64 1.25 -14.81
N GLU A 65 2.57 1.36 -15.75
CA GLU A 65 2.87 0.26 -16.68
C GLU A 65 3.42 -0.95 -15.94
N ARG A 66 4.38 -0.77 -15.02
CA ARG A 66 4.88 -1.87 -14.18
C ARG A 66 3.81 -2.48 -13.28
N LEU A 67 2.90 -1.69 -12.72
CA LEU A 67 1.77 -2.17 -11.90
C LEU A 67 0.71 -2.85 -12.76
N ALA A 68 0.46 -2.37 -13.99
CA ALA A 68 -0.44 -3.02 -14.94
C ALA A 68 0.14 -4.32 -15.51
N GLU A 69 1.47 -4.40 -15.64
CA GLU A 69 2.20 -5.61 -16.03
C GLU A 69 2.32 -6.59 -14.86
N ALA A 70 2.60 -6.12 -13.64
CA ALA A 70 2.58 -6.92 -12.42
C ALA A 70 1.17 -7.45 -12.12
N SER A 71 0.12 -6.64 -12.32
CA SER A 71 -1.28 -7.07 -12.20
C SER A 71 -1.67 -8.09 -13.27
N ARG A 72 -1.12 -7.98 -14.50
CA ARG A 72 -1.27 -9.01 -15.55
C ARG A 72 -0.52 -10.32 -15.25
N LEU A 73 0.55 -10.25 -14.46
CA LEU A 73 1.40 -11.38 -14.07
C LEU A 73 0.99 -12.01 -12.73
N MET A 74 0.06 -11.39 -11.99
CA MET A 74 -0.55 -11.96 -10.78
C MET A 74 -1.82 -12.72 -11.21
N PRO A 75 -1.93 -14.04 -10.97
CA PRO A 75 -3.20 -14.73 -11.21
C PRO A 75 -4.29 -14.11 -10.33
N ALA A 76 -5.44 -13.80 -10.94
CA ALA A 76 -6.52 -13.01 -10.34
C ALA A 76 -7.24 -13.67 -9.14
N GLU A 77 -6.95 -14.92 -8.81
CA GLU A 77 -7.62 -15.69 -7.75
C GLU A 77 -6.54 -16.40 -6.92
N PRO A 78 -5.97 -15.70 -5.92
CA PRO A 78 -6.30 -15.95 -4.50
C PRO A 78 -6.23 -14.69 -3.59
N ILE A 79 -6.19 -13.48 -4.15
CA ILE A 79 -6.02 -12.23 -3.37
C ILE A 79 -7.32 -11.85 -2.64
N GLU A 80 -8.48 -12.06 -3.26
CA GLU A 80 -9.76 -11.63 -2.68
C GLU A 80 -10.13 -12.48 -1.46
N GLU A 81 -10.00 -13.82 -1.53
CA GLU A 81 -10.22 -14.71 -0.38
C GLU A 81 -9.30 -14.36 0.80
N MET A 82 -8.02 -14.11 0.52
CA MET A 82 -7.07 -13.66 1.55
C MET A 82 -7.47 -12.30 2.11
N THR A 83 -7.96 -11.38 1.27
CA THR A 83 -8.40 -10.05 1.70
C THR A 83 -9.58 -10.16 2.65
N GLU A 84 -10.61 -10.94 2.31
CA GLU A 84 -11.77 -11.17 3.18
C GLU A 84 -11.38 -11.80 4.52
N ALA A 85 -10.55 -12.84 4.51
CA ALA A 85 -10.09 -13.49 5.74
C ALA A 85 -9.28 -12.55 6.64
N LEU A 86 -8.41 -11.72 6.05
CA LEU A 86 -7.66 -10.70 6.80
C LEU A 86 -8.58 -9.57 7.30
N SER A 87 -9.60 -9.19 6.53
CA SER A 87 -10.54 -8.14 6.93
C SER A 87 -11.40 -8.57 8.11
N GLU A 88 -11.87 -9.81 8.11
CA GLU A 88 -12.55 -10.38 9.28
C GLU A 88 -11.64 -10.38 10.51
N ALA A 89 -10.37 -10.80 10.37
CA ALA A 89 -9.42 -10.81 11.47
C ALA A 89 -9.13 -9.40 12.02
N VAL A 90 -9.00 -8.40 11.15
CA VAL A 90 -8.83 -6.99 11.53
C VAL A 90 -10.04 -6.49 12.31
N HIS A 91 -11.25 -6.80 11.84
CA HIS A 91 -12.49 -6.40 12.49
C HIS A 91 -12.62 -7.04 13.88
N VAL A 92 -12.33 -8.33 14.01
CA VAL A 92 -12.32 -9.04 15.29
C VAL A 92 -11.33 -8.39 16.27
N ALA A 93 -10.09 -8.14 15.84
CA ALA A 93 -9.07 -7.50 16.70
C ALA A 93 -9.48 -6.08 17.13
N TRP A 94 -10.14 -5.33 16.25
CA TRP A 94 -10.70 -4.02 16.57
C TRP A 94 -11.84 -4.15 17.60
N MET A 95 -12.79 -5.07 17.40
CA MET A 95 -13.89 -5.32 18.34
C MET A 95 -13.38 -5.73 19.73
N GLU A 96 -12.36 -6.59 19.80
CA GLU A 96 -11.73 -7.00 21.05
C GLU A 96 -11.12 -5.80 21.79
N THR A 97 -10.38 -4.95 21.06
CA THR A 97 -9.81 -3.71 21.61
C THR A 97 -10.89 -2.78 22.14
N LYS A 98 -12.03 -2.67 21.45
CA LYS A 98 -13.17 -1.86 21.89
C LYS A 98 -13.86 -2.46 23.12
N THR A 99 -14.04 -3.77 23.14
CA THR A 99 -14.64 -4.49 24.26
C THR A 99 -13.80 -4.34 25.53
N GLN A 100 -12.47 -4.43 25.42
CA GLN A 100 -11.54 -4.18 26.54
C GLN A 100 -11.63 -2.75 27.09
N GLN A 101 -12.02 -1.79 26.25
CA GLN A 101 -12.29 -0.40 26.64
C GLN A 101 -13.68 -0.19 27.24
N GLY A 102 -14.47 -1.26 27.42
CA GLY A 102 -15.86 -1.19 27.89
C GLY A 102 -16.84 -0.70 26.84
N VAL A 103 -16.45 -0.63 25.56
CA VAL A 103 -17.34 -0.23 24.46
C VAL A 103 -18.14 -1.43 24.01
N THR A 104 -19.46 -1.35 24.10
CA THR A 104 -20.39 -2.40 23.67
C THR A 104 -21.20 -2.04 22.41
N SER A 105 -21.16 -0.78 21.98
CA SER A 105 -21.82 -0.27 20.78
C SER A 105 -20.98 0.85 20.19
N ARG A 106 -20.83 0.84 18.87
CA ARG A 106 -20.16 1.88 18.11
C ARG A 106 -20.77 1.94 16.71
N ARG A 107 -21.54 2.99 16.47
CA ARG A 107 -22.09 3.27 15.15
C ARG A 107 -21.05 3.92 14.26
N SER A 108 -21.11 3.60 12.97
CA SER A 108 -20.37 4.31 11.92
C SER A 108 -20.88 5.75 11.77
N GLU A 109 -20.18 6.54 10.95
CA GLU A 109 -20.64 7.87 10.54
C GLU A 109 -22.00 7.85 9.80
N TRP A 110 -22.41 6.68 9.31
CA TRP A 110 -23.69 6.47 8.64
C TRP A 110 -24.76 5.82 9.53
N GLY A 111 -24.46 5.64 10.83
CA GLY A 111 -25.43 5.18 11.83
C GLY A 111 -25.63 3.67 11.93
N GLU A 112 -24.91 2.88 11.13
CA GLU A 112 -24.89 1.41 11.19
C GLU A 112 -23.99 0.92 12.34
N GLU A 113 -24.44 -0.09 13.08
CA GLU A 113 -23.70 -0.66 14.22
C GLU A 113 -22.49 -1.46 13.73
N GLN A 114 -21.30 -1.16 14.26
CA GLN A 114 -20.05 -1.82 13.88
C GLN A 114 -19.60 -2.86 14.92
N MET A 115 -20.14 -2.86 16.15
CA MET A 115 -19.84 -3.87 17.17
C MET A 115 -20.62 -5.18 16.94
N VAL A 116 -20.62 -5.69 15.71
CA VAL A 116 -21.25 -6.94 15.27
C VAL A 116 -20.26 -7.80 14.49
N PRO A 117 -20.45 -9.12 14.38
CA PRO A 117 -19.57 -9.99 13.61
C PRO A 117 -19.37 -9.49 12.17
N TYR A 118 -18.18 -9.71 11.60
CA TYR A 118 -17.81 -9.21 10.27
C TYR A 118 -18.82 -9.61 9.18
N ARG A 119 -19.30 -10.86 9.22
CA ARG A 119 -20.34 -11.37 8.29
C ARG A 119 -21.66 -10.61 8.35
N ASP A 120 -21.96 -9.96 9.46
CA ASP A 120 -23.20 -9.23 9.72
C ASP A 120 -23.07 -7.73 9.41
N LEU A 121 -21.86 -7.26 9.05
CA LEU A 121 -21.63 -5.90 8.56
C LEU A 121 -22.24 -5.69 7.18
N SER A 122 -22.62 -4.45 6.88
CA SER A 122 -22.91 -4.05 5.51
C SER A 122 -21.66 -4.11 4.64
N GLU A 123 -21.81 -4.24 3.33
CA GLU A 123 -20.67 -4.22 2.40
C GLU A 123 -19.87 -2.91 2.50
N ARG A 124 -20.54 -1.78 2.74
CA ARG A 124 -19.88 -0.49 2.95
C ARG A 124 -19.03 -0.47 4.23
N ALA A 125 -19.51 -1.09 5.31
CA ALA A 125 -18.72 -1.20 6.53
C ALA A 125 -17.53 -2.15 6.33
N LYS A 126 -17.72 -3.29 5.66
CA LYS A 126 -16.62 -4.21 5.31
C LYS A 126 -15.55 -3.55 4.45
N ASP A 127 -15.92 -2.61 3.58
CA ASP A 127 -14.96 -1.87 2.75
C ASP A 127 -13.94 -1.06 3.57
N LEU A 128 -14.27 -0.65 4.80
CA LEU A 128 -13.33 0.00 5.70
C LEU A 128 -12.20 -0.96 6.12
N ASP A 129 -12.55 -2.20 6.47
CA ASP A 129 -11.59 -3.23 6.85
C ASP A 129 -10.80 -3.71 5.63
N ARG A 130 -11.45 -3.89 4.47
CA ARG A 130 -10.77 -4.21 3.20
C ARG A 130 -9.79 -3.12 2.81
N GLY A 131 -10.16 -1.86 2.96
CA GLY A 131 -9.28 -0.71 2.71
C GLY A 131 -8.03 -0.76 3.58
N THR A 132 -8.18 -1.11 4.86
CA THR A 132 -7.08 -1.28 5.81
C THR A 132 -6.18 -2.44 5.39
N VAL A 133 -6.75 -3.60 5.09
CA VAL A 133 -6.01 -4.78 4.63
C VAL A 133 -5.24 -4.49 3.35
N ARG A 134 -5.88 -3.91 2.32
CA ARG A 134 -5.22 -3.54 1.06
C ARG A 134 -4.07 -2.56 1.30
N GLY A 135 -4.24 -1.59 2.20
CA GLY A 135 -3.19 -0.66 2.60
C GLY A 135 -1.98 -1.35 3.26
N VAL A 136 -2.23 -2.32 4.14
CA VAL A 136 -1.18 -3.11 4.80
C VAL A 136 -0.47 -4.02 3.79
N LEU A 137 -1.21 -4.73 2.94
CA LEU A 137 -0.64 -5.58 1.89
C LEU A 137 0.26 -4.78 0.95
N ALA A 138 -0.18 -3.60 0.51
CA ALA A 138 0.62 -2.69 -0.29
C ALA A 138 1.86 -2.15 0.47
N ALA A 139 1.80 -2.00 1.79
CA ALA A 139 2.96 -1.61 2.59
C ALA A 139 3.98 -2.75 2.73
N ILE A 140 3.52 -3.99 2.93
CA ILE A 140 4.35 -5.20 2.99
C ILE A 140 5.11 -5.39 1.68
N ASP A 141 4.41 -5.27 0.54
CA ASP A 141 5.00 -5.39 -0.79
C ASP A 141 6.06 -4.30 -1.05
N ARG A 142 5.75 -3.03 -0.76
CA ARG A 142 6.72 -1.91 -0.86
C ARG A 142 7.93 -2.09 0.04
N ALA A 143 7.77 -2.76 1.18
CA ALA A 143 8.87 -3.08 2.08
C ALA A 143 9.71 -4.29 1.60
N GLY A 144 9.35 -4.91 0.48
CA GLY A 144 10.06 -6.04 -0.12
C GLY A 144 9.74 -7.39 0.53
N TYR A 145 8.67 -7.47 1.33
CA TYR A 145 8.22 -8.72 1.93
C TYR A 145 7.12 -9.35 1.08
N ARG A 146 7.04 -10.69 1.13
CA ARG A 146 5.93 -11.44 0.51
C ARG A 146 5.28 -12.35 1.53
N ILE A 147 3.95 -12.41 1.48
CA ILE A 147 3.16 -13.35 2.27
C ILE A 147 3.05 -14.63 1.43
N SER A 148 3.31 -15.77 2.06
CA SER A 148 3.12 -17.09 1.45
C SER A 148 2.34 -17.97 2.43
N ARG A 149 1.49 -18.84 1.88
CA ARG A 149 0.78 -19.84 2.66
C ARG A 149 1.78 -20.92 3.09
N ALA A 150 1.76 -21.28 4.37
CA ALA A 150 2.56 -22.38 4.91
C ALA A 150 2.03 -23.74 4.45
#